data_AF-A0AA39DCP1-F1
#
_entry.id   AF-A0AA39DCP1-F1
#
_cell.length_a   1.000
_cell.length_b   1.000
_cell.length_c   1.000
_cell.angle_alpha   90.00
_cell.angle_beta   90.00
_cell.angle_gamma   90.00
#
_symmetry.space_group_name_H-M   'P 1'
#
loop_
_entity.id
_entity.type
_entity.pdbx_description
1 polymer ?
#
loop_
_entity_poly.entity_id
_entity_poly.type
_entity_poly.pdbx_seq_one_letter_code
_entity_poly.pdbx_strand_id
1 'polypeptide(L)'
;MLLVWWTPITGEALSLLALFLIGGTLSLIGHSAGGWLARVYMEEFGVSQISLLLTLGTPHLPPPKGMSGVIDQTRGLLDYVEKNCSKAVYTPQLKYVCIAGRYIQGARLFGNSNVNANAAVPIEDDLQISEVAVVKDMNNSTPNSPTFRARFIGQGYKQVCGQADVWGDGVVPEASAHLEGALNVTLDGVYHSPVGSDDVSRPWYGSPAVVEQWVYHLLS
;
A
#
# COMPACT_ATOMS: atom_id res chain seq x y z
N MET A 1 -29.47 -2.70 4.08
CA MET A 1 -28.32 -2.82 3.17
C MET A 1 -27.92 -1.42 2.76
N LEU A 2 -27.01 -0.77 3.51
CA LEU A 2 -26.48 0.53 3.13
C LEU A 2 -25.06 0.27 2.61
N LEU A 3 -24.95 0.09 1.29
CA LEU A 3 -23.69 0.12 0.58
C LEU A 3 -23.33 1.59 0.39
N VAL A 4 -22.35 2.11 1.13
CA VAL A 4 -21.71 3.38 0.76
C VAL A 4 -20.44 3.02 0.01
N TRP A 5 -20.57 2.90 -1.31
CA TRP A 5 -19.48 3.11 -2.24
C TRP A 5 -19.91 4.15 -3.28
N TRP A 6 -19.15 5.24 -3.30
CA TRP A 6 -18.87 6.18 -4.38
C TRP A 6 -19.91 6.38 -5.52
N THR A 7 -20.40 7.62 -5.63
CA THR A 7 -20.86 8.21 -6.90
C THR A 7 -19.96 9.41 -7.25
N PRO A 8 -19.64 9.64 -8.54
CA PRO A 8 -18.59 10.56 -8.99
C PRO A 8 -19.07 12.02 -8.95
N ILE A 9 -18.99 12.70 -7.80
CA ILE A 9 -19.16 14.16 -7.77
C ILE A 9 -18.19 14.74 -6.73
N THR A 10 -17.29 15.59 -7.21
CA THR A 10 -16.19 16.28 -6.51
C THR A 10 -15.01 15.39 -6.09
N GLY A 11 -13.90 15.53 -6.81
CA GLY A 11 -12.64 14.84 -6.56
C GLY A 11 -11.89 15.36 -5.33
N GLU A 12 -12.49 15.24 -4.14
CA GLU A 12 -11.80 15.49 -2.87
C GLU A 12 -11.87 14.28 -1.94
N ALA A 13 -10.72 14.03 -1.31
CA ALA A 13 -10.37 12.82 -0.60
C ALA A 13 -11.17 12.61 0.69
N LEU A 14 -11.94 11.52 0.78
CA LEU A 14 -12.29 10.81 2.03
C LEU A 14 -13.02 9.48 1.69
N SER A 15 -12.34 8.56 1.01
CA SER A 15 -12.75 7.12 0.93
C SER A 15 -11.97 6.32 1.97
N LEU A 16 -12.08 6.68 3.25
CA LEU A 16 -11.20 6.15 4.31
C LEU A 16 -11.82 5.05 5.17
N LEU A 17 -13.15 4.86 5.17
CA LEU A 17 -13.79 3.81 5.95
C LEU A 17 -15.17 3.45 5.39
N ALA A 18 -15.43 2.18 5.09
CA ALA A 18 -16.77 1.67 4.79
C ALA A 18 -17.28 0.78 5.93
N LEU A 19 -18.58 0.91 6.24
CA LEU A 19 -19.28 0.21 7.31
C LEU A 19 -20.26 -0.81 6.72
N PHE A 20 -20.08 -2.09 7.02
CA PHE A 20 -21.02 -3.16 6.61
C PHE A 20 -21.68 -3.81 7.82
N LEU A 21 -23.01 -3.87 7.83
CA LEU A 21 -23.79 -4.55 8.87
C LEU A 21 -24.23 -5.93 8.38
N ILE A 22 -23.66 -6.98 8.96
CA ILE A 22 -24.04 -8.38 8.72
C ILE A 22 -24.26 -9.05 10.08
N GLY A 23 -25.42 -9.68 10.27
CA GLY A 23 -25.72 -10.43 11.50
C GLY A 23 -25.75 -9.62 12.80
N GLY A 24 -25.86 -8.29 12.73
CA GLY A 24 -25.87 -7.40 13.91
C GLY A 24 -24.49 -6.92 14.37
N THR A 25 -23.42 -7.25 13.64
CA THR A 25 -22.07 -6.73 13.87
C THR A 25 -21.57 -5.95 12.65
N LEU A 26 -20.58 -5.11 12.87
CA LEU A 26 -20.02 -4.16 11.94
C LEU A 26 -18.67 -4.66 11.40
N SER A 27 -18.50 -4.59 10.08
CA SER A 27 -17.20 -4.73 9.43
C SER A 27 -16.68 -3.37 8.99
N LEU A 28 -15.44 -3.08 9.35
CA LEU A 28 -14.68 -1.91 8.93
C LEU A 28 -13.81 -2.28 7.72
N ILE A 29 -13.86 -1.48 6.66
CA ILE A 29 -12.93 -1.59 5.53
C ILE A 29 -12.12 -0.31 5.42
N GLY A 30 -10.81 -0.40 5.62
CA GLY A 30 -9.88 0.72 5.50
C GLY A 30 -8.93 0.55 4.33
N HIS A 31 -8.87 1.53 3.43
CA HIS A 31 -7.87 1.57 2.36
C HIS A 31 -6.77 2.58 2.69
N SER A 32 -5.50 2.23 2.43
CA SER A 32 -4.37 3.12 2.65
C SER A 32 -4.40 3.68 4.09
N ALA A 33 -4.42 5.00 4.27
CA ALA A 33 -4.51 5.63 5.59
C ALA A 33 -5.75 5.24 6.41
N GLY A 34 -6.83 4.85 5.74
CA GLY A 34 -8.09 4.47 6.36
C GLY A 34 -7.96 3.29 7.31
N GLY A 35 -7.07 2.33 7.03
CA GLY A 35 -6.90 1.14 7.88
C GLY A 35 -6.27 1.45 9.23
N TRP A 36 -5.26 2.33 9.29
CA TRP A 36 -4.68 2.72 10.58
C TRP A 36 -5.56 3.74 11.32
N LEU A 37 -6.33 4.57 10.61
CA LEU A 37 -7.38 5.40 11.22
C LEU A 37 -8.49 4.54 11.85
N ALA A 38 -8.86 3.44 11.20
CA ALA A 38 -9.82 2.48 11.77
C ALA A 38 -9.29 1.82 13.05
N ARG A 39 -7.97 1.55 13.14
CA ARG A 39 -7.34 1.08 14.39
C ARG A 39 -7.44 2.11 15.52
N VAL A 40 -7.22 3.40 15.22
CA VAL A 40 -7.43 4.48 16.19
C VAL A 40 -8.88 4.54 16.65
N TYR A 41 -9.83 4.48 15.70
CA TYR A 41 -11.25 4.47 16.00
C TYR A 41 -11.64 3.30 16.92
N MET A 42 -11.16 2.09 16.62
CA MET A 42 -11.41 0.90 17.45
C MET A 42 -10.86 1.03 18.88
N GLU A 43 -9.71 1.70 19.04
CA GLU A 43 -9.11 1.97 20.35
C GLU A 43 -9.90 3.03 21.13
N GLU A 44 -10.33 4.12 20.46
CA GLU A 44 -11.01 5.24 21.11
C GLU A 44 -12.48 4.94 21.44
N PHE A 45 -13.18 4.25 20.54
CA PHE A 45 -14.63 4.01 20.63
C PHE A 45 -15.00 2.56 20.99
N GLY A 46 -14.00 1.67 21.05
CA GLY A 46 -14.18 0.26 21.38
C GLY A 46 -14.57 -0.63 20.20
N VAL A 47 -14.52 -1.94 20.44
CA VAL A 47 -14.70 -2.98 19.40
C VAL A 47 -15.95 -3.85 19.58
N SER A 48 -16.82 -3.54 20.55
CA SER A 48 -17.92 -4.43 20.97
C SER A 48 -18.93 -4.76 19.86
N GLN A 49 -19.10 -3.86 18.89
CA GLN A 49 -19.96 -4.07 17.73
C GLN A 49 -19.19 -4.44 16.47
N ILE A 50 -17.85 -4.49 16.51
CA ILE A 50 -17.00 -4.71 15.35
C ILE A 50 -16.54 -6.16 15.33
N SER A 51 -16.85 -6.87 14.25
CA SER A 51 -16.42 -8.26 14.04
C SER A 51 -15.24 -8.38 13.08
N LEU A 52 -14.99 -7.37 12.26
CA LEU A 52 -13.94 -7.40 11.23
C LEU A 52 -13.33 -6.01 11.01
N LEU A 53 -12.01 -5.94 10.97
CA LEU A 53 -11.25 -4.90 10.28
C LEU A 53 -10.54 -5.52 9.08
N LEU A 54 -10.94 -5.11 7.87
CA LEU A 54 -10.29 -5.47 6.62
C LEU A 54 -9.51 -4.26 6.10
N THR A 55 -8.22 -4.42 5.83
CA THR A 55 -7.37 -3.35 5.31
C THR A 55 -6.84 -3.64 3.92
N LEU A 56 -6.86 -2.65 3.03
CA LEU A 56 -6.40 -2.73 1.65
C LEU A 56 -5.19 -1.80 1.48
N GLY A 57 -3.98 -2.36 1.34
CA GLY A 57 -2.75 -1.60 1.15
C GLY A 57 -2.47 -0.57 2.25
N THR A 58 -2.81 -0.85 3.51
CA THR A 58 -2.64 0.09 4.62
C THR A 58 -1.23 -0.01 5.20
N PRO A 59 -0.45 1.07 5.31
CA PRO A 59 0.83 1.03 6.02
C PRO A 59 0.55 0.99 7.53
N HIS A 60 0.80 -0.15 8.18
CA HIS A 60 0.54 -0.35 9.61
C HIS A 60 1.69 0.01 10.52
N LEU A 61 2.92 -0.03 10.00
CA LEU A 61 4.15 0.12 10.78
C LEU A 61 4.80 1.48 10.49
N PRO A 62 5.32 2.18 11.52
CA PRO A 62 6.08 3.40 11.30
C PRO A 62 7.41 3.11 10.58
N PRO A 63 7.94 4.09 9.82
CA PRO A 63 9.27 3.95 9.25
C PRO A 63 10.34 3.86 10.35
N PRO A 64 11.49 3.20 10.10
CA PRO A 64 12.58 3.10 11.06
C PRO A 64 13.12 4.48 11.48
N LYS A 65 13.27 4.70 12.80
CA LYS A 65 13.77 5.97 13.35
C LYS A 65 15.24 6.20 13.05
N GLY A 66 15.59 7.46 12.75
CA GLY A 66 16.97 7.89 12.55
C GLY A 66 17.62 7.37 11.26
N MET A 67 16.85 6.78 10.34
CA MET A 67 17.39 6.30 9.08
C MET A 67 17.68 7.46 8.12
N SER A 68 18.90 7.49 7.57
CA SER A 68 19.34 8.56 6.66
C SER A 68 18.49 8.63 5.38
N GLY A 69 17.98 9.83 5.11
CA GLY A 69 17.13 10.13 3.96
C GLY A 69 15.71 9.57 4.06
N VAL A 70 15.26 9.17 5.25
CA VAL A 70 13.87 8.80 5.53
C VAL A 70 13.22 9.92 6.35
N ILE A 71 12.11 10.44 5.83
CA ILE A 71 11.26 11.44 6.46
C ILE A 71 9.89 10.79 6.65
N ASP A 72 9.48 10.65 7.91
CA ASP A 72 8.16 10.14 8.25
C ASP A 72 7.06 11.10 7.75
N GLN A 73 6.39 10.70 6.66
CA GLN A 73 5.30 11.45 6.04
C GLN A 73 4.06 11.52 6.94
N THR A 74 3.92 10.57 7.87
CA THR A 74 2.81 10.53 8.82
C THR A 74 3.06 11.41 10.04
N ARG A 75 4.25 12.02 10.14
CA ARG A 75 4.64 12.93 11.24
C ARG A 75 4.43 12.30 12.64
N GLY A 76 4.73 11.02 12.78
CA GLY A 76 4.63 10.27 14.03
C GLY A 76 3.26 9.63 14.28
N LEU A 77 2.29 9.73 13.34
CA LEU A 77 0.98 9.12 13.53
C LEU A 77 1.07 7.59 13.57
N LEU A 78 1.88 6.95 12.73
CA LEU A 78 2.06 5.49 12.79
C LEU A 78 2.80 5.05 14.04
N ASP A 79 3.72 5.86 14.56
CA ASP A 79 4.35 5.65 15.87
C ASP A 79 3.30 5.69 17.00
N TYR A 80 2.36 6.64 16.92
CA TYR A 80 1.25 6.72 17.85
C TYR A 80 0.34 5.48 17.77
N VAL A 81 -0.03 5.06 16.56
CA VAL A 81 -0.88 3.87 16.35
C VAL A 81 -0.20 2.62 16.91
N GLU A 82 1.08 2.40 16.59
CA GLU A 82 1.82 1.22 17.06
C GLU A 82 1.95 1.17 18.58
N LYS A 83 2.09 2.34 19.23
CA LYS A 83 2.23 2.43 20.69
C LYS A 83 0.91 2.30 21.44
N ASN A 84 -0.17 2.85 20.90
CA ASN A 84 -1.41 3.07 21.65
C ASN A 84 -2.56 2.15 21.23
N CYS A 85 -2.59 1.66 19.99
CA CYS A 85 -3.65 0.78 19.54
C CYS A 85 -3.36 -0.67 19.90
N SER A 86 -4.41 -1.40 20.26
CA SER A 86 -4.38 -2.84 20.47
C SER A 86 -3.76 -3.59 19.28
N LYS A 87 -3.03 -4.67 19.59
CA LYS A 87 -2.44 -5.55 18.57
C LYS A 87 -3.55 -6.20 17.74
N ALA A 88 -3.26 -6.51 16.48
CA ALA A 88 -4.20 -7.24 15.65
C ALA A 88 -4.47 -8.63 16.20
N VAL A 89 -5.70 -9.09 15.97
CA VAL A 89 -6.17 -10.41 16.40
C VAL A 89 -6.97 -11.06 15.28
N TYR A 90 -6.99 -12.39 15.25
CA TYR A 90 -7.83 -13.16 14.34
C TYR A 90 -8.59 -14.23 15.14
N THR A 91 -9.68 -13.80 15.78
CA THR A 91 -10.52 -14.65 16.65
C THR A 91 -11.95 -14.72 16.11
N PRO A 92 -12.82 -15.63 16.64
CA PRO A 92 -14.21 -15.66 16.25
C PRO A 92 -14.99 -14.37 16.54
N GLN A 93 -14.55 -13.57 17.52
CA GLN A 93 -15.22 -12.33 17.93
C GLN A 93 -14.73 -11.12 17.14
N LEU A 94 -13.44 -11.06 16.81
CA LEU A 94 -12.83 -9.95 16.09
C LEU A 94 -11.73 -10.47 15.17
N LYS A 95 -11.85 -10.14 13.89
CA LYS A 95 -10.89 -10.53 12.85
C LYS A 95 -10.19 -9.31 12.28
N TYR A 96 -8.88 -9.41 12.11
CA TYR A 96 -8.09 -8.50 11.30
C TYR A 96 -7.69 -9.24 10.02
N VAL A 97 -8.05 -8.69 8.86
CA VAL A 97 -7.64 -9.19 7.55
C VAL A 97 -6.86 -8.09 6.86
N CYS A 98 -5.57 -8.31 6.62
CA CYS A 98 -4.69 -7.32 6.03
C CYS A 98 -4.27 -7.78 4.63
N ILE A 99 -4.70 -7.01 3.62
CA ILE A 99 -4.50 -7.34 2.22
C ILE A 99 -3.45 -6.40 1.63
N ALA A 100 -2.37 -6.99 1.13
CA ALA A 100 -1.28 -6.31 0.45
C ALA A 100 -1.31 -6.58 -1.04
N GLY A 101 -1.11 -5.57 -1.87
CA GLY A 101 -0.86 -5.72 -3.30
C GLY A 101 0.63 -5.91 -3.58
N ARG A 102 0.94 -6.79 -4.54
CA ARG A 102 2.30 -7.04 -5.04
C ARG A 102 2.36 -6.71 -6.53
N TYR A 103 2.35 -5.42 -6.84
CA TYR A 103 2.36 -4.93 -8.23
C TYR A 103 3.76 -4.74 -8.79
N ILE A 104 4.67 -4.13 -8.01
CA ILE A 104 6.01 -3.82 -8.48
C ILE A 104 7.04 -3.89 -7.35
N GLN A 105 8.21 -4.44 -7.67
CA GLN A 105 9.38 -4.37 -6.81
C GLN A 105 10.09 -3.03 -7.01
N GLY A 106 10.28 -2.29 -5.92
CA GLY A 106 11.06 -1.07 -5.94
C GLY A 106 12.55 -1.36 -6.16
N ALA A 107 13.32 -0.30 -6.40
CA ALA A 107 14.77 -0.37 -6.53
C ALA A 107 15.46 0.83 -5.89
N ARG A 108 16.73 0.63 -5.52
CA ARG A 108 17.60 1.71 -5.03
C ARG A 108 17.95 2.67 -6.17
N LEU A 109 18.06 3.98 -5.88
CA LEU A 109 18.39 5.01 -6.89
C LEU A 109 19.72 4.74 -7.60
N PHE A 110 20.77 4.43 -6.82
CA PHE A 110 22.09 4.02 -7.30
C PHE A 110 22.68 3.04 -6.29
N GLY A 111 23.32 1.96 -6.76
CA GLY A 111 24.04 1.03 -5.89
C GLY A 111 25.37 1.65 -5.45
N ASN A 112 25.80 1.40 -4.21
CA ASN A 112 27.18 1.61 -3.78
C ASN A 112 28.10 0.69 -4.60
N SER A 113 28.47 1.11 -5.80
CA SER A 113 29.66 0.62 -6.47
C SER A 113 30.80 1.55 -6.07
N ASN A 114 31.71 1.06 -5.23
CA ASN A 114 33.03 1.68 -5.07
C ASN A 114 33.72 1.70 -6.44
N VAL A 115 33.52 2.77 -7.21
CA VAL A 115 34.30 3.07 -8.42
C VAL A 115 34.31 4.58 -8.61
N ASN A 116 35.50 5.13 -8.36
CA ASN A 116 36.04 6.44 -8.69
C ASN A 116 35.07 7.59 -8.98
N ALA A 117 35.18 8.61 -8.12
CA ALA A 117 34.73 9.96 -8.35
C ALA A 117 35.13 10.45 -9.77
N ASN A 118 34.11 10.84 -10.54
CA ASN A 118 34.08 12.02 -11.42
C ASN A 118 32.98 11.83 -12.46
N ALA A 119 31.77 12.34 -12.20
CA ALA A 119 30.88 12.79 -13.28
C ALA A 119 29.84 13.75 -12.70
N ALA A 120 29.73 14.89 -13.38
CA ALA A 120 29.06 16.11 -12.96
C ALA A 120 27.52 16.02 -12.97
N VAL A 121 26.94 16.95 -12.22
CA VAL A 121 25.52 17.32 -12.18
C VAL A 121 25.05 17.80 -13.57
N PRO A 122 23.79 17.57 -13.94
CA PRO A 122 22.99 18.73 -14.33
C PRO A 122 21.58 18.74 -13.70
N ILE A 123 21.18 19.95 -13.33
CA ILE A 123 19.81 20.38 -13.02
C ILE A 123 19.20 20.83 -14.36
N GLU A 124 17.98 20.40 -14.68
CA GLU A 124 16.80 21.25 -14.97
C GLU A 124 15.61 20.44 -15.52
N ASP A 125 14.43 20.85 -15.08
CA ASP A 125 13.08 20.43 -15.48
C ASP A 125 12.83 20.61 -16.99
N ASP A 126 12.11 19.67 -17.63
CA ASP A 126 10.73 19.95 -18.07
C ASP A 126 10.04 18.69 -18.63
N LEU A 127 8.72 18.66 -18.48
CA LEU A 127 7.80 17.57 -18.76
C LEU A 127 7.58 17.32 -20.27
N GLN A 128 7.67 16.06 -20.71
CA GLN A 128 6.81 15.42 -21.71
C GLN A 128 7.22 13.95 -21.90
N ILE A 129 6.41 13.00 -21.42
CA ILE A 129 6.62 11.57 -21.71
C ILE A 129 5.51 11.11 -22.66
N SER A 130 5.85 11.04 -23.94
CA SER A 130 5.17 10.21 -24.93
C SER A 130 5.95 8.90 -25.04
N GLU A 131 5.42 7.83 -24.45
CA GLU A 131 6.01 6.49 -24.55
C GLU A 131 5.51 5.84 -25.85
N VAL A 132 6.32 5.94 -26.92
CA VAL A 132 6.10 5.19 -28.16
C VAL A 132 7.08 4.01 -28.18
N ALA A 133 6.51 2.81 -28.19
CA ALA A 133 7.22 1.54 -28.31
C ALA A 133 7.91 1.34 -29.68
N VAL A 134 8.77 0.31 -29.76
CA VAL A 134 9.34 -0.44 -30.93
C VAL A 134 10.84 -0.14 -31.20
N VAL A 135 11.81 -1.08 -31.32
CA VAL A 135 11.88 -2.56 -31.35
C VAL A 135 13.33 -3.09 -31.14
N LYS A 136 13.44 -4.32 -30.61
CA LYS A 136 14.49 -5.39 -30.62
C LYS A 136 15.99 -5.05 -30.62
N ASP A 137 16.71 -5.74 -29.73
CA ASP A 137 17.73 -6.71 -30.16
C ASP A 137 17.87 -7.89 -29.18
N MET A 138 18.09 -9.08 -29.76
CA MET A 138 18.20 -10.36 -29.05
C MET A 138 19.66 -10.81 -29.08
N ASN A 139 20.38 -10.68 -27.96
CA ASN A 139 21.55 -11.50 -27.63
C ASN A 139 21.90 -11.39 -26.14
N ASN A 140 22.29 -12.54 -25.60
CA ASN A 140 22.42 -12.88 -24.18
C ASN A 140 23.19 -11.88 -23.29
N SER A 141 22.74 -11.82 -22.04
CA SER A 141 23.33 -11.17 -20.84
C SER A 141 23.18 -9.64 -20.71
N THR A 142 21.95 -9.18 -20.49
CA THR A 142 21.72 -7.88 -19.84
C THR A 142 21.72 -8.05 -18.33
N PRO A 143 22.54 -7.33 -17.54
CA PRO A 143 22.17 -7.10 -16.15
C PRO A 143 20.87 -6.31 -16.21
N ASN A 144 19.75 -6.91 -15.78
CA ASN A 144 18.44 -6.27 -15.71
C ASN A 144 18.54 -5.06 -14.78
N SER A 145 18.99 -3.92 -15.31
CA SER A 145 19.09 -2.69 -14.57
C SER A 145 17.68 -2.26 -14.19
N PRO A 146 17.43 -1.89 -12.92
CA PRO A 146 16.09 -1.50 -12.51
C PRO A 146 15.61 -0.30 -13.32
N THR A 147 14.34 -0.34 -13.73
CA THR A 147 13.70 0.76 -14.47
C THR A 147 13.67 2.04 -13.64
N PHE A 148 13.60 3.21 -14.30
CA PHE A 148 13.42 4.49 -13.60
C PHE A 148 12.18 4.49 -12.71
N ARG A 149 11.09 3.86 -13.17
CA ARG A 149 9.86 3.68 -12.40
C ARG A 149 10.09 2.88 -11.12
N ALA A 150 10.81 1.75 -11.19
CA ALA A 150 11.16 0.96 -10.02
C ALA A 150 12.01 1.75 -9.02
N ARG A 151 12.95 2.58 -9.51
CA ARG A 151 13.77 3.45 -8.65
C ARG A 151 12.95 4.53 -7.94
N PHE A 152 12.05 5.19 -8.66
CA PHE A 152 11.16 6.21 -8.09
C PHE A 152 10.25 5.61 -7.01
N ILE A 153 9.59 4.49 -7.32
CA ILE A 153 8.73 3.77 -6.37
C ILE A 153 9.55 3.25 -5.17
N GLY A 154 10.75 2.74 -5.42
CA GLY A 154 11.66 2.31 -4.35
C GLY A 154 12.02 3.44 -3.38
N GLN A 155 12.14 4.68 -3.84
CA GLN A 155 12.30 5.81 -2.90
C GLN A 155 11.06 6.05 -2.06
N GLY A 156 9.86 5.92 -2.63
CA GLY A 156 8.61 5.96 -1.88
C GLY A 156 8.56 4.87 -0.80
N TYR A 157 8.86 3.62 -1.17
CA TYR A 157 8.92 2.50 -0.22
C TYR A 157 9.95 2.72 0.88
N LYS A 158 11.09 3.32 0.57
CA LYS A 158 12.10 3.69 1.56
C LYS A 158 11.53 4.68 2.59
N GLN A 159 10.68 5.63 2.18
CA GLN A 159 10.04 6.53 3.14
C GLN A 159 9.06 5.81 4.07
N VAL A 160 8.46 4.70 3.63
CA VAL A 160 7.44 3.96 4.41
C VAL A 160 8.07 2.89 5.32
N CYS A 161 9.00 2.08 4.79
CA CYS A 161 9.56 0.92 5.50
C CYS A 161 11.08 0.98 5.70
N GLY A 162 11.75 2.03 5.22
CA GLY A 162 13.21 2.16 5.26
C GLY A 162 13.96 1.37 4.19
N GLN A 163 13.28 0.58 3.35
CA GLN A 163 13.90 -0.22 2.29
C GLN A 163 13.33 0.15 0.92
N ALA A 164 14.20 0.25 -0.09
CA ALA A 164 13.80 0.63 -1.44
C ALA A 164 13.55 -0.57 -2.35
N ASP A 165 14.24 -1.67 -2.11
CA ASP A 165 14.29 -2.89 -2.92
C ASP A 165 13.30 -3.97 -2.45
N VAL A 166 12.07 -3.54 -2.16
CA VAL A 166 10.98 -4.39 -1.66
C VAL A 166 9.77 -4.41 -2.59
N TRP A 167 8.95 -5.45 -2.48
CA TRP A 167 7.67 -5.54 -3.18
C TRP A 167 6.59 -4.68 -2.52
N GLY A 168 5.65 -4.21 -3.33
CA GLY A 168 4.46 -3.51 -2.86
C GLY A 168 3.50 -3.16 -4.00
N ASP A 169 2.48 -2.38 -3.66
CA ASP A 169 1.38 -2.01 -4.56
C ASP A 169 1.63 -0.72 -5.36
N GLY A 170 2.87 -0.22 -5.35
CA GLY A 170 3.30 1.03 -5.96
C GLY A 170 3.33 2.22 -5.01
N VAL A 171 2.74 2.10 -3.82
CA VAL A 171 2.79 3.12 -2.75
C VAL A 171 3.22 2.52 -1.43
N VAL A 172 2.58 1.43 -1.02
CA VAL A 172 2.79 0.77 0.27
C VAL A 172 3.57 -0.53 0.06
N PRO A 173 4.73 -0.69 0.72
CA PRO A 173 5.45 -1.96 0.75
C PRO A 173 4.59 -3.06 1.35
N GLU A 174 4.66 -4.26 0.78
CA GLU A 174 3.93 -5.43 1.26
C GLU A 174 4.19 -5.70 2.75
N ALA A 175 5.45 -5.61 3.18
CA ALA A 175 5.84 -5.81 4.57
C ALA A 175 5.20 -4.79 5.53
N SER A 176 4.88 -3.59 5.05
CA SER A 176 4.17 -2.56 5.83
C SER A 176 2.67 -2.73 5.77
N ALA A 177 2.14 -3.45 4.77
CA ALA A 177 0.72 -3.74 4.62
C ALA A 177 0.25 -4.93 5.46
N HIS A 178 1.17 -5.80 5.88
CA HIS A 178 0.90 -6.88 6.80
C HIS A 178 1.02 -6.44 8.26
N LEU A 179 0.25 -7.10 9.13
CA LEU A 179 0.23 -6.84 10.56
C LEU A 179 0.30 -8.17 11.34
N GLU A 180 1.17 -8.25 12.34
CA GLU A 180 1.30 -9.43 13.19
C GLU A 180 0.00 -9.70 13.95
N GLY A 181 -0.47 -10.95 13.93
CA GLY A 181 -1.74 -11.37 14.55
C GLY A 181 -2.98 -11.26 13.65
N ALA A 182 -2.85 -10.64 12.47
CA ALA A 182 -3.89 -10.62 11.44
C ALA A 182 -3.78 -11.83 10.49
N LEU A 183 -4.86 -12.12 9.76
CA LEU A 183 -4.79 -12.89 8.53
C LEU A 183 -4.19 -11.99 7.43
N ASN A 184 -2.96 -12.28 7.04
CA ASN A 184 -2.23 -11.53 6.02
C ASN A 184 -2.38 -12.20 4.65
N VAL A 185 -2.86 -11.44 3.66
CA VAL A 185 -3.12 -11.91 2.29
C VAL A 185 -2.35 -11.03 1.32
N THR A 186 -1.64 -11.62 0.38
CA THR A 186 -0.98 -10.89 -0.71
C THR A 186 -1.62 -11.20 -2.05
N LEU A 187 -1.93 -10.16 -2.82
CA LEU A 187 -2.52 -10.27 -4.16
C LEU A 187 -1.50 -9.80 -5.20
N ASP A 188 -1.05 -10.73 -6.04
CA ASP A 188 -0.07 -10.44 -7.09
C ASP A 188 -0.69 -9.56 -8.19
N GLY A 189 0.09 -8.59 -8.69
CA GLY A 189 -0.32 -7.66 -9.74
C GLY A 189 -1.28 -6.55 -9.29
N VAL A 190 -1.66 -6.49 -8.00
CA VAL A 190 -2.61 -5.50 -7.49
C VAL A 190 -1.95 -4.18 -7.11
N TYR A 191 -2.41 -3.10 -7.74
CA TYR A 191 -1.95 -1.72 -7.57
C TYR A 191 -2.71 -0.99 -6.46
N HIS A 192 -2.12 0.10 -5.95
CA HIS A 192 -2.60 0.78 -4.76
C HIS A 192 -3.97 1.47 -4.93
N SER A 193 -4.19 2.20 -6.02
CA SER A 193 -5.28 3.18 -6.10
C SER A 193 -5.99 3.14 -7.46
N PRO A 194 -7.24 3.66 -7.54
CA PRO A 194 -7.94 3.76 -8.82
C PRO A 194 -7.27 4.74 -9.80
N VAL A 195 -6.43 5.65 -9.28
CA VAL A 195 -5.77 6.66 -10.10
C VAL A 195 -4.64 6.00 -10.89
N GLY A 196 -4.83 5.93 -12.21
CA GLY A 196 -3.95 5.23 -13.12
C GLY A 196 -4.26 3.73 -13.25
N SER A 197 -5.04 3.11 -12.38
CA SER A 197 -5.41 1.71 -12.57
C SER A 197 -6.24 1.51 -13.84
N ASP A 198 -6.19 0.29 -14.36
CA ASP A 198 -7.16 -0.23 -15.32
C ASP A 198 -7.44 -1.69 -14.97
N ASP A 199 -8.65 -2.18 -15.24
CA ASP A 199 -9.09 -3.51 -14.77
C ASP A 199 -8.36 -4.70 -15.46
N VAL A 200 -7.41 -4.43 -16.36
CA VAL A 200 -6.74 -5.46 -17.17
C VAL A 200 -5.24 -5.53 -16.86
N SER A 201 -4.51 -4.44 -17.06
CA SER A 201 -3.05 -4.36 -16.99
C SER A 201 -2.51 -3.83 -15.66
N ARG A 202 -3.32 -3.05 -14.94
CA ARG A 202 -2.98 -2.51 -13.63
C ARG A 202 -4.22 -2.50 -12.73
N PRO A 203 -4.77 -3.67 -12.37
CA PRO A 203 -5.94 -3.72 -11.51
C PRO A 203 -5.58 -3.22 -10.11
N TRP A 204 -6.55 -2.62 -9.41
CA TRP A 204 -6.37 -2.15 -8.04
C TRP A 204 -7.35 -2.88 -7.11
N TYR A 205 -7.28 -2.64 -5.80
CA TYR A 205 -8.11 -3.37 -4.82
C TYR A 205 -9.62 -3.32 -5.10
N GLY A 206 -10.12 -2.26 -5.75
CA GLY A 206 -11.52 -2.09 -6.14
C GLY A 206 -11.86 -2.57 -7.56
N SER A 207 -10.90 -3.06 -8.35
CA SER A 207 -11.18 -3.66 -9.66
C SER A 207 -12.06 -4.91 -9.49
N PRO A 208 -13.07 -5.16 -10.35
CA PRO A 208 -14.03 -6.25 -10.15
C PRO A 208 -13.39 -7.62 -9.89
N ALA A 209 -12.40 -8.00 -10.71
CA ALA A 209 -11.66 -9.26 -10.57
C ALA A 209 -10.80 -9.35 -9.29
N VAL A 210 -10.46 -8.22 -8.67
CA VAL A 210 -9.72 -8.17 -7.42
C VAL A 210 -10.68 -8.19 -6.23
N VAL A 211 -11.83 -7.51 -6.34
CA VAL A 211 -12.89 -7.53 -5.31
C VAL A 211 -13.35 -8.96 -5.04
N GLU A 212 -13.52 -9.78 -6.07
CA GLU A 212 -13.87 -11.20 -5.92
C GLU A 212 -12.86 -12.00 -5.07
N GLN A 213 -11.60 -11.57 -5.03
CA GLN A 213 -10.54 -12.25 -4.27
C GLN A 213 -10.52 -11.92 -2.78
N TRP A 214 -11.28 -10.93 -2.32
CA TRP A 214 -11.28 -10.55 -0.90
C TRP A 214 -12.66 -10.30 -0.30
N VAL A 215 -13.69 -10.06 -1.12
CA VAL A 215 -15.05 -9.74 -0.65
C VAL A 215 -15.64 -10.86 0.22
N TYR A 216 -15.23 -12.11 0.01
CA TYR A 216 -15.71 -13.25 0.81
C TYR A 216 -15.32 -13.15 2.30
N HIS A 217 -14.27 -12.39 2.65
CA HIS A 217 -13.91 -12.13 4.04
C HIS A 217 -14.98 -11.29 4.77
N LEU A 218 -15.76 -10.48 4.04
CA LEU A 218 -16.88 -9.72 4.63
C LEU A 218 -18.04 -10.64 5.01
N LEU A 219 -18.11 -11.84 4.44
CA LEU A 219 -19.21 -12.79 4.63
C LEU A 219 -18.89 -13.89 5.65
N SER A 220 -17.67 -13.88 6.21
CA SER A 220 -17.12 -14.94 7.06
C SER A 220 -16.99 -14.55 8.52
#